data_AF-A0A7S8FEE4-F1
#
_entry.id   AF-A0A7S8FEE4-F1
#
_cell.length_a   1.000
_cell.length_b   1.000
_cell.length_c   1.000
_cell.angle_alpha   90.00
_cell.angle_beta   90.00
_cell.angle_gamma   90.00
#
_symmetry.space_group_name_H-M   'P 1'
#
loop_
_entity.id
_entity.type
_entity.pdbx_description
1 polymer ?
#
loop_
_entity_poly.entity_id
_entity_poly.type
_entity_poly.pdbx_seq_one_letter_code
_entity_poly.pdbx_strand_id
1 'polypeptide(L)'
;MYRMSLTAASLVWLLLFVCEGSGSLAGAKQATIALSSSTATPGSTLILSGEGFGNFKSTEFNKVVVNGVSALVQRWEPEAIEIKVPFKATSGFVEVLIGKKTLLAGHVGIVSPFIEAISPTEAERGATLQITGRHFGMSAGARDPNTMFGVNDVMVGGVKVRARRWKDDKIELDIPPNAVSGDVVVRLASSDPLPNGACCSPVEYLVSNPVPLTLIPSLRVDPLSGPVGTKVVLFGQGFGDIKTSMDDAVLIGGRPTTVSQWKDDVIVVHVPLDAESGPVVLRHKGRERVVGQFTVHVPRATSMRPTSAPIGTLLRINGEHFGFYSESGSTPYNFMDFNTGENRVEIGGVPAVIYRWNDDRIDVWVPFSAKSGKVVIYRSANKPNIGGLCCAERGTVAVEAGDFTLVTPVVESYDPKSAGLDATVTIKGSGFGTFLITAEHADLGLNQKAYKRRTDLEINEPDANDTVVSNVSRTEVLFNGTAALVQSWNDHEIVVKVPHRNLYGIGKKGNFFDDLATGPLVVRRGSWDLLPDGTCCSPKKWLTLEAGQFTIEAKGLPDDDYWNNNRPDANTNQ
;
A
#
# COMPACT_ATOMS: atom_id res chain seq x y z
N MET A 1 -32.18 -49.70 -30.23
CA MET A 1 -33.36 -50.25 -29.52
C MET A 1 -34.05 -49.05 -28.90
N TYR A 2 -35.26 -48.61 -29.24
CA TYR A 2 -36.50 -49.27 -29.65
C TYR A 2 -37.12 -48.54 -30.88
N ARG A 3 -37.75 -49.30 -31.78
CA ARG A 3 -38.55 -48.85 -32.94
C ARG A 3 -40.02 -48.73 -32.54
N MET A 4 -40.77 -47.81 -33.16
CA MET A 4 -42.21 -47.94 -33.50
C MET A 4 -42.58 -46.75 -34.41
N SER A 5 -42.75 -46.94 -35.73
CA SER A 5 -43.87 -47.52 -36.50
C SER A 5 -44.97 -46.50 -36.82
N LEU A 6 -45.09 -46.16 -38.10
CA LEU A 6 -46.23 -45.51 -38.76
C LEU A 6 -47.53 -46.32 -38.57
N THR A 7 -48.69 -45.64 -38.66
CA THR A 7 -49.76 -46.00 -39.62
C THR A 7 -50.77 -44.86 -39.75
N ALA A 8 -51.14 -44.56 -40.99
CA ALA A 8 -52.26 -43.69 -41.38
C ALA A 8 -53.58 -44.48 -41.39
N ALA A 9 -54.71 -43.80 -41.14
CA ALA A 9 -56.03 -44.25 -41.56
C ALA A 9 -56.95 -43.05 -41.78
N SER A 10 -57.48 -42.98 -43.01
CA SER A 10 -58.49 -42.05 -43.49
C SER A 10 -59.88 -42.55 -43.10
N LEU A 11 -60.81 -41.67 -42.73
CA LEU A 11 -62.24 -41.99 -42.81
C LEU A 11 -63.08 -40.72 -43.07
N VAL A 12 -63.70 -40.75 -44.25
CA VAL A 12 -64.74 -39.89 -44.78
C VAL A 12 -66.00 -39.98 -43.91
N TRP A 13 -66.71 -38.87 -43.69
CA TRP A 13 -68.15 -38.94 -43.43
C TRP A 13 -68.94 -37.73 -44.00
N LEU A 14 -69.81 -38.11 -44.94
CA LEU A 14 -71.08 -37.54 -45.42
C LEU A 14 -71.41 -36.06 -45.17
N LEU A 15 -71.65 -35.36 -46.30
CA LEU A 15 -72.54 -34.22 -46.39
C LEU A 15 -74.00 -34.65 -46.16
N LEU A 16 -74.69 -33.91 -45.29
CA LEU A 16 -76.16 -33.80 -45.26
C LEU A 16 -76.51 -32.32 -45.39
N PHE A 17 -77.06 -31.96 -46.55
CA PHE A 17 -77.75 -30.71 -46.79
C PHE A 17 -79.22 -30.88 -46.38
N VAL A 18 -79.69 -30.07 -45.44
CA VAL A 18 -81.11 -29.73 -45.30
C VAL A 18 -81.22 -28.20 -45.29
N CYS A 19 -82.15 -27.72 -46.10
CA CYS A 19 -82.36 -26.34 -46.52
C CYS A 19 -83.35 -25.61 -45.60
N GLU A 20 -83.35 -24.28 -45.73
CA GLU A 20 -84.35 -23.29 -45.27
C GLU A 20 -84.37 -23.00 -43.75
N GLY A 21 -84.33 -21.76 -43.26
CA GLY A 21 -84.36 -20.44 -43.87
C GLY A 21 -84.89 -19.46 -42.81
N SER A 22 -84.09 -18.48 -42.39
CA SER A 22 -84.56 -17.29 -41.66
C SER A 22 -83.39 -16.32 -41.48
N GLY A 23 -83.48 -15.15 -42.11
CA GLY A 23 -82.49 -14.10 -41.95
C GLY A 23 -82.43 -13.57 -40.52
N SER A 24 -81.23 -13.25 -40.05
CA SER A 24 -81.02 -12.21 -39.04
C SER A 24 -79.55 -11.81 -38.99
N LEU A 25 -79.33 -10.54 -39.28
CA LEU A 25 -78.30 -9.66 -38.74
C LEU A 25 -76.86 -10.21 -38.75
N ALA A 26 -76.12 -9.85 -39.80
CA ALA A 26 -74.68 -9.68 -39.72
C ALA A 26 -74.37 -8.61 -38.64
N GLY A 27 -74.24 -9.05 -37.39
CA GLY A 27 -73.60 -8.26 -36.36
C GLY A 27 -72.16 -8.02 -36.79
N ALA A 28 -71.85 -6.78 -37.16
CA ALA A 28 -70.47 -6.34 -37.29
C ALA A 28 -69.78 -6.62 -35.94
N LYS A 29 -68.97 -7.68 -35.89
CA LYS A 29 -68.14 -8.00 -34.74
C LYS A 29 -67.20 -6.80 -34.56
N GLN A 30 -67.48 -5.96 -33.57
CA GLN A 30 -66.73 -4.73 -33.34
C GLN A 30 -65.30 -5.15 -32.96
N ALA A 31 -64.35 -4.92 -33.86
CA ALA A 31 -62.95 -5.27 -33.66
C ALA A 31 -62.46 -4.63 -32.36
N THR A 32 -62.23 -5.46 -31.35
CA THR A 32 -61.81 -5.03 -30.02
C THR A 32 -60.29 -4.92 -30.05
N ILE A 33 -59.78 -3.71 -30.03
CA ILE A 33 -58.34 -3.46 -29.94
C ILE A 33 -57.95 -3.55 -28.47
N ALA A 34 -56.88 -4.29 -28.18
CA ALA A 34 -56.31 -4.42 -26.85
C ALA A 34 -54.98 -3.67 -26.74
N LEU A 35 -54.79 -2.96 -25.63
CA LEU A 35 -53.51 -2.33 -25.28
C LEU A 35 -52.64 -3.32 -24.50
N SER A 36 -51.34 -3.34 -24.77
CA SER A 36 -50.38 -4.18 -24.05
C SER A 36 -50.24 -3.80 -22.57
N SER A 37 -50.61 -2.57 -22.20
CA SER A 37 -50.63 -2.09 -20.82
C SER A 37 -51.69 -0.99 -20.66
N SER A 38 -52.34 -0.96 -19.50
CA SER A 38 -53.25 0.13 -19.11
C SER A 38 -52.51 1.37 -18.58
N THR A 39 -51.20 1.28 -18.35
CA THR A 39 -50.34 2.40 -17.93
C THR A 39 -49.05 2.43 -18.72
N ALA A 40 -48.54 3.63 -19.03
CA ALA A 40 -47.30 3.79 -19.79
C ALA A 40 -46.56 5.06 -19.35
N THR A 41 -45.23 5.05 -19.46
CA THR A 41 -44.42 6.26 -19.29
C THR A 41 -44.13 6.89 -20.65
N PRO A 42 -43.87 8.21 -20.74
CA PRO A 42 -43.32 8.79 -21.96
C PRO A 42 -42.06 8.04 -22.41
N GLY A 43 -41.93 7.84 -23.73
CA GLY A 43 -40.83 7.11 -24.35
C GLY A 43 -40.92 5.57 -24.27
N SER A 44 -41.86 5.03 -23.48
CA SER A 44 -42.13 3.59 -23.49
C SER A 44 -42.80 3.16 -24.79
N THR A 45 -42.67 1.87 -25.11
CA THR A 45 -43.36 1.27 -26.26
C THR A 45 -44.71 0.72 -25.82
N LEU A 46 -45.78 1.17 -26.46
CA LEU A 46 -47.13 0.66 -26.26
C LEU A 46 -47.54 -0.12 -27.51
N ILE A 47 -48.00 -1.36 -27.34
CA ILE A 47 -48.42 -2.23 -28.43
C ILE A 47 -49.95 -2.29 -28.43
N LEU A 48 -50.55 -2.02 -29.58
CA LEU A 48 -51.97 -2.17 -29.84
C LEU A 48 -52.15 -3.44 -30.67
N SER A 49 -52.94 -4.38 -30.18
CA SER A 49 -53.25 -5.64 -30.88
C SER A 49 -54.73 -5.69 -31.24
N GLY A 50 -55.05 -6.05 -32.47
CA GLY A 50 -56.43 -6.11 -32.95
C GLY A 50 -56.52 -6.20 -34.45
N GLU A 51 -57.70 -6.46 -34.99
CA GLU A 51 -57.88 -6.60 -36.44
C GLU A 51 -58.34 -5.29 -37.11
N GLY A 52 -58.10 -5.20 -38.41
CA GLY A 52 -58.65 -4.12 -39.24
C GLY A 52 -57.83 -2.83 -39.27
N PHE A 53 -56.53 -2.91 -38.96
CA PHE A 53 -55.58 -1.80 -39.14
C PHE A 53 -55.20 -1.59 -40.61
N GLY A 54 -55.20 -2.66 -41.41
CA GLY A 54 -54.80 -2.62 -42.81
C GLY A 54 -53.33 -2.25 -43.02
N ASN A 55 -52.96 -1.99 -44.27
CA ASN A 55 -51.58 -1.64 -44.63
C ASN A 55 -51.26 -0.17 -44.31
N PHE A 56 -50.03 0.07 -43.87
CA PHE A 56 -49.50 1.42 -43.70
C PHE A 56 -49.34 2.12 -45.06
N LYS A 57 -49.79 3.38 -45.15
CA LYS A 57 -49.65 4.23 -46.34
C LYS A 57 -48.75 5.44 -46.09
N SER A 58 -49.02 6.19 -45.02
CA SER A 58 -48.22 7.34 -44.61
C SER A 58 -48.52 7.71 -43.16
N THR A 59 -47.64 8.49 -42.53
CA THR A 59 -47.83 9.02 -41.17
C THR A 59 -49.01 9.99 -41.07
N GLU A 60 -49.49 10.52 -42.19
CA GLU A 60 -50.69 11.35 -42.23
C GLU A 60 -51.98 10.53 -42.35
N PHE A 61 -51.91 9.39 -43.04
CA PHE A 61 -53.05 8.49 -43.22
C PHE A 61 -53.22 7.51 -42.05
N ASN A 62 -52.12 7.04 -41.46
CA ASN A 62 -52.07 6.08 -40.37
C ASN A 62 -51.49 6.77 -39.13
N LYS A 63 -52.37 7.19 -38.21
CA LYS A 63 -51.98 7.87 -36.97
C LYS A 63 -52.47 7.10 -35.77
N VAL A 64 -51.71 7.17 -34.69
CA VAL A 64 -52.20 6.80 -33.36
C VAL A 64 -52.10 8.04 -32.50
N VAL A 65 -53.18 8.39 -31.80
CA VAL A 65 -53.21 9.52 -30.87
C VAL A 65 -53.46 9.02 -29.46
N VAL A 66 -52.76 9.60 -28.50
CA VAL A 66 -52.94 9.36 -27.07
C VAL A 66 -53.50 10.65 -26.48
N ASN A 67 -54.78 10.64 -26.12
CA ASN A 67 -55.51 11.80 -25.61
C ASN A 67 -55.30 13.08 -26.45
N GLY A 68 -55.43 12.95 -27.78
CA GLY A 68 -55.27 14.05 -28.73
C GLY A 68 -53.82 14.38 -29.13
N VAL A 69 -52.81 13.75 -28.52
CA VAL A 69 -51.39 13.92 -28.90
C VAL A 69 -50.98 12.80 -29.84
N SER A 70 -50.45 13.13 -31.02
CA SER A 70 -49.96 12.12 -31.97
C SER A 70 -48.79 11.36 -31.35
N ALA A 71 -48.89 10.04 -31.33
CA ALA A 71 -47.80 9.14 -30.98
C ALA A 71 -46.95 8.83 -32.22
N LEU A 72 -45.69 8.49 -31.99
CA LEU A 72 -44.83 8.02 -33.07
C LEU A 72 -45.08 6.54 -33.32
N VAL A 73 -45.45 6.19 -34.55
CA VAL A 73 -45.58 4.81 -34.99
C VAL A 73 -44.20 4.25 -35.31
N GLN A 74 -43.76 3.24 -34.57
CA GLN A 74 -42.51 2.51 -34.85
C GLN A 74 -42.74 1.37 -35.83
N ARG A 75 -43.90 0.70 -35.70
CA ARG A 75 -44.28 -0.43 -36.54
C ARG A 75 -45.78 -0.44 -36.74
N TRP A 76 -46.21 -0.73 -37.96
CA TRP A 76 -47.61 -0.86 -38.33
C TRP A 76 -47.81 -2.14 -39.14
N GLU A 77 -48.50 -3.10 -38.55
CA GLU A 77 -48.90 -4.36 -39.18
C GLU A 77 -50.43 -4.46 -39.18
N PRO A 78 -51.03 -5.32 -40.02
CA PRO A 78 -52.49 -5.47 -40.09
C PRO A 78 -53.16 -5.86 -38.77
N GLU A 79 -52.42 -6.52 -37.87
CA GLU A 79 -52.91 -7.05 -36.58
C GLU A 79 -52.23 -6.43 -35.34
N ALA A 80 -51.16 -5.65 -35.52
CA ALA A 80 -50.39 -5.07 -34.42
C ALA A 80 -49.78 -3.71 -34.79
N ILE A 81 -49.85 -2.75 -33.88
CA ILE A 81 -49.21 -1.44 -34.02
C ILE A 81 -48.32 -1.20 -32.80
N GLU A 82 -47.05 -0.88 -33.04
CA GLU A 82 -46.11 -0.47 -31.98
C GLU A 82 -45.90 1.03 -32.06
N ILE A 83 -46.17 1.73 -30.96
CA ILE A 83 -45.98 3.17 -30.85
C ILE A 83 -45.02 3.52 -29.72
N LYS A 84 -44.36 4.68 -29.85
CA LYS A 84 -43.71 5.37 -28.74
C LYS A 84 -44.67 6.38 -28.15
N VAL A 85 -44.85 6.31 -26.84
CA VAL A 85 -45.66 7.28 -26.08
C VAL A 85 -44.96 8.64 -26.15
N PRO A 86 -45.60 9.69 -26.70
CA PRO A 86 -44.98 11.00 -26.88
C PRO A 86 -44.73 11.69 -25.53
N PHE A 87 -43.82 12.67 -25.51
CA PHE A 87 -43.45 13.39 -24.29
C PHE A 87 -44.64 14.16 -23.71
N LYS A 88 -45.43 14.81 -24.56
CA LYS A 88 -46.60 15.61 -24.14
C LYS A 88 -47.89 14.80 -23.94
N ALA A 89 -47.85 13.47 -24.02
CA ALA A 89 -49.03 12.65 -23.78
C ALA A 89 -49.56 12.85 -22.35
N THR A 90 -50.89 12.86 -22.24
CA THR A 90 -51.60 12.81 -20.95
C THR A 90 -52.50 11.58 -20.92
N SER A 91 -52.89 11.15 -19.72
CA SER A 91 -53.79 10.00 -19.55
C SER A 91 -55.10 10.22 -20.31
N GLY A 92 -55.56 9.19 -21.03
CA GLY A 92 -56.80 9.27 -21.78
C GLY A 92 -56.94 8.14 -22.77
N PHE A 93 -57.88 8.30 -23.71
CA PHE A 93 -58.14 7.30 -24.72
C PHE A 93 -57.06 7.28 -25.81
N VAL A 94 -56.74 6.08 -26.25
CA VAL A 94 -55.88 5.82 -27.41
C VAL A 94 -56.78 5.57 -28.61
N GLU A 95 -56.55 6.31 -29.69
CA GLU A 95 -57.32 6.20 -30.93
C GLU A 95 -56.39 5.92 -32.10
N VAL A 96 -56.82 5.02 -32.99
CA VAL A 96 -56.12 4.69 -34.23
C VAL A 96 -56.90 5.29 -35.40
N LEU A 97 -56.29 6.25 -36.11
CA LEU A 97 -56.87 6.89 -37.29
C LEU A 97 -56.29 6.27 -38.56
N ILE A 98 -57.19 5.85 -39.46
CA ILE A 98 -56.90 5.25 -40.75
C ILE A 98 -57.69 6.01 -41.82
N GLY A 99 -57.08 7.06 -42.35
CA GLY A 99 -57.77 8.04 -43.19
C GLY A 99 -58.92 8.71 -42.44
N LYS A 100 -60.17 8.40 -42.80
CA LYS A 100 -61.39 8.93 -42.14
C LYS A 100 -61.94 8.01 -41.04
N LYS A 101 -61.39 6.80 -40.89
CA LYS A 101 -61.86 5.81 -39.92
C LYS A 101 -61.10 6.01 -38.61
N THR A 102 -61.83 6.13 -37.50
CA THR A 102 -61.26 6.16 -36.14
C THR A 102 -61.64 4.89 -35.41
N LEU A 103 -60.66 4.22 -34.82
CA LEU A 103 -60.84 3.04 -33.99
C LEU A 103 -60.41 3.35 -32.56
N LEU A 104 -61.25 3.02 -31.58
CA LEU A 104 -60.95 3.24 -30.16
C LEU A 104 -60.21 2.02 -29.60
N ALA A 105 -59.02 2.25 -29.03
CA ALA A 105 -58.16 1.19 -28.49
C ALA A 105 -58.25 1.00 -26.97
N GLY A 106 -58.88 1.93 -26.26
CA GLY A 106 -59.02 1.88 -24.80
C GLY A 106 -58.33 3.04 -24.10
N HIS A 107 -58.28 3.02 -22.77
CA HIS A 107 -57.69 4.07 -21.94
C HIS A 107 -56.29 3.68 -21.47
N VAL A 108 -55.33 4.61 -21.58
CA VAL A 108 -53.99 4.48 -21.01
C VAL A 108 -53.72 5.57 -19.98
N GLY A 109 -53.23 5.19 -18.82
CA GLY A 109 -52.72 6.11 -17.80
C GLY A 109 -51.27 6.47 -18.06
N ILE A 110 -50.97 7.75 -18.29
CA ILE A 110 -49.60 8.22 -18.38
C ILE A 110 -49.06 8.43 -16.97
N VAL A 111 -48.02 7.67 -16.62
CA VAL A 111 -47.40 7.66 -15.29
C VAL A 111 -45.98 8.21 -15.35
N SER A 112 -45.52 8.74 -14.22
CA SER A 112 -44.17 9.28 -14.07
C SER A 112 -43.27 8.33 -13.28
N PRO A 113 -41.97 8.29 -13.56
CA PRO A 113 -41.01 7.52 -12.77
C PRO A 113 -41.00 8.02 -11.33
N PHE A 114 -40.99 7.09 -10.37
CA PHE A 114 -40.94 7.42 -8.96
C PHE A 114 -39.89 6.57 -8.24
N ILE A 115 -38.94 7.23 -7.58
CA ILE A 115 -37.96 6.58 -6.71
C ILE A 115 -38.57 6.46 -5.33
N GLU A 116 -38.71 5.21 -4.88
CA GLU A 116 -39.16 4.89 -3.53
C GLU A 116 -38.01 4.95 -2.53
N ALA A 117 -36.87 4.36 -2.88
CA ALA A 117 -35.68 4.36 -2.04
C ALA A 117 -34.40 4.20 -2.86
N ILE A 118 -33.29 4.64 -2.27
CA ILE A 118 -31.95 4.31 -2.72
C ILE A 118 -31.21 3.55 -1.62
N SER A 119 -30.32 2.65 -2.00
CA SER A 119 -29.50 1.89 -1.06
C SER A 119 -28.09 1.73 -1.62
N PRO A 120 -27.04 2.16 -0.87
CA PRO A 120 -27.11 2.91 0.40
C PRO A 120 -27.50 4.40 0.20
N THR A 121 -27.98 5.07 1.25
CA THR A 121 -28.24 6.53 1.26
C THR A 121 -26.99 7.38 1.55
N GLU A 122 -25.93 6.73 2.02
CA GLU A 122 -24.60 7.31 2.19
C GLU A 122 -23.55 6.33 1.64
N ALA A 123 -22.65 6.81 0.78
CA ALA A 123 -21.73 5.94 0.06
C ALA A 123 -20.42 6.63 -0.31
N GLU A 124 -19.37 5.84 -0.52
CA GLU A 124 -18.16 6.31 -1.19
C GLU A 124 -18.36 6.40 -2.70
N ARG A 125 -17.51 7.18 -3.35
CA ARG A 125 -17.41 7.17 -4.81
C ARG A 125 -16.92 5.79 -5.29
N GLY A 126 -17.44 5.33 -6.42
CA GLY A 126 -17.19 3.98 -6.93
C GLY A 126 -18.05 2.89 -6.28
N ALA A 127 -18.77 3.18 -5.20
CA ALA A 127 -19.70 2.21 -4.61
C ALA A 127 -20.90 1.97 -5.54
N THR A 128 -21.49 0.79 -5.39
CA THR A 128 -22.71 0.42 -6.11
C THR A 128 -23.92 1.05 -5.44
N LEU A 129 -24.73 1.77 -6.22
CA LEU A 129 -26.01 2.32 -5.80
C LEU A 129 -27.15 1.51 -6.41
N GLN A 130 -28.05 1.04 -5.56
CA GLN A 130 -29.33 0.46 -5.94
C GLN A 130 -30.44 1.49 -5.78
N ILE A 131 -31.26 1.65 -6.80
CA ILE A 131 -32.44 2.52 -6.81
C ILE A 131 -33.66 1.60 -6.97
N THR A 132 -34.62 1.69 -6.05
CA THR A 132 -35.89 0.96 -6.11
C THR A 132 -37.05 1.92 -6.26
N GLY A 133 -38.06 1.52 -7.02
CA GLY A 133 -39.21 2.37 -7.27
C GLY A 133 -40.16 1.76 -8.28
N ARG A 134 -40.78 2.60 -9.09
CA ARG A 134 -41.79 2.20 -10.08
C ARG A 134 -41.74 3.07 -11.31
N HIS A 135 -42.18 2.50 -12.43
CA HIS A 135 -42.31 3.19 -13.70
C HIS A 135 -40.98 3.73 -14.25
N PHE A 136 -39.88 3.00 -14.06
CA PHE A 136 -38.60 3.34 -14.69
C PHE A 136 -38.52 2.87 -16.16
N GLY A 137 -39.49 2.07 -16.61
CA GLY A 137 -39.46 1.41 -17.91
C GLY A 137 -38.58 0.17 -17.92
N MET A 138 -38.83 -0.72 -18.89
CA MET A 138 -38.19 -2.02 -18.97
C MET A 138 -36.70 -1.99 -19.39
N SER A 139 -36.20 -0.85 -19.87
CA SER A 139 -34.83 -0.72 -20.35
C SER A 139 -34.38 0.74 -20.33
N ALA A 140 -33.06 0.96 -20.22
CA ALA A 140 -32.45 2.26 -20.40
C ALA A 140 -32.46 2.74 -21.87
N GLY A 141 -32.80 1.86 -22.83
CA GLY A 141 -32.73 2.14 -24.26
C GLY A 141 -31.42 1.63 -24.89
N ALA A 142 -31.20 2.03 -26.14
CA ALA A 142 -30.02 1.61 -26.90
C ALA A 142 -28.72 2.21 -26.32
N ARG A 143 -27.57 1.57 -26.58
CA ARG A 143 -26.29 2.04 -26.03
C ARG A 143 -25.80 3.34 -26.65
N ASP A 144 -26.22 3.62 -27.88
CA ASP A 144 -25.82 4.78 -28.66
C ASP A 144 -26.58 6.05 -28.21
N PRO A 145 -25.87 7.10 -27.73
CA PRO A 145 -26.49 8.35 -27.33
C PRO A 145 -27.13 9.13 -28.50
N ASN A 146 -26.79 8.82 -29.75
CA ASN A 146 -27.38 9.44 -30.95
C ASN A 146 -28.66 8.74 -31.41
N THR A 147 -29.22 7.85 -30.58
CA THR A 147 -30.49 7.22 -30.90
C THR A 147 -31.60 8.26 -30.96
N MET A 148 -32.46 8.11 -31.97
CA MET A 148 -33.50 9.07 -32.33
C MET A 148 -34.54 9.31 -31.23
N PHE A 149 -34.59 8.43 -30.21
CA PHE A 149 -35.52 8.50 -29.07
C PHE A 149 -34.84 8.81 -27.73
N GLY A 150 -33.52 9.00 -27.76
CA GLY A 150 -32.71 9.17 -26.56
C GLY A 150 -32.55 7.90 -25.73
N VAL A 151 -31.85 8.07 -24.61
CA VAL A 151 -31.47 6.98 -23.69
C VAL A 151 -31.85 7.43 -22.29
N ASN A 152 -32.61 6.61 -21.58
CA ASN A 152 -32.93 6.87 -20.17
C ASN A 152 -31.64 6.84 -19.36
N ASP A 153 -31.53 7.73 -18.38
CA ASP A 153 -30.35 7.82 -17.54
C ASP A 153 -30.71 8.15 -16.09
N VAL A 154 -29.69 8.11 -15.25
CA VAL A 154 -29.78 8.54 -13.86
C VAL A 154 -28.82 9.69 -13.66
N MET A 155 -29.27 10.75 -13.00
CA MET A 155 -28.38 11.81 -12.52
C MET A 155 -28.06 11.53 -11.05
N VAL A 156 -26.78 11.59 -10.69
CA VAL A 156 -26.30 11.48 -9.31
C VAL A 156 -25.50 12.73 -8.99
N GLY A 157 -26.01 13.59 -8.11
CA GLY A 157 -25.31 14.82 -7.73
C GLY A 157 -25.01 15.73 -8.94
N GLY A 158 -25.94 15.80 -9.90
CA GLY A 158 -25.79 16.61 -11.12
C GLY A 158 -24.92 15.97 -12.22
N VAL A 159 -24.37 14.77 -12.01
CA VAL A 159 -23.60 14.03 -13.01
C VAL A 159 -24.47 12.97 -13.68
N LYS A 160 -24.45 12.89 -15.01
CA LYS A 160 -25.12 11.83 -15.78
C LYS A 160 -24.39 10.50 -15.60
N VAL A 161 -25.12 9.49 -15.15
CA VAL A 161 -24.61 8.15 -14.87
C VAL A 161 -25.33 7.12 -15.71
N ARG A 162 -24.54 6.21 -16.27
CA ARG A 162 -25.07 5.06 -17.00
C ARG A 162 -25.35 3.92 -16.02
N ALA A 163 -26.56 3.40 -16.02
CA ALA A 163 -26.90 2.22 -15.24
C ALA A 163 -26.18 0.96 -15.75
N ARG A 164 -25.75 0.11 -14.82
CA ARG A 164 -25.26 -1.25 -15.12
C ARG A 164 -26.41 -2.21 -15.38
N ARG A 165 -27.51 -2.08 -14.62
CA ARG A 165 -28.74 -2.83 -14.81
C ARG A 165 -29.95 -1.91 -14.68
N TRP A 166 -30.97 -2.19 -15.48
CA TRP A 166 -32.20 -1.41 -15.53
C TRP A 166 -33.39 -2.35 -15.63
N LYS A 167 -34.39 -2.12 -14.79
CA LYS A 167 -35.72 -2.72 -14.80
C LYS A 167 -36.73 -1.65 -14.40
N ASP A 168 -38.01 -1.95 -14.58
CA ASP A 168 -39.10 -1.00 -14.29
C ASP A 168 -39.16 -0.60 -12.80
N ASP A 169 -38.73 -1.48 -11.91
CA ASP A 169 -38.80 -1.35 -10.46
C ASP A 169 -37.42 -1.18 -9.77
N LYS A 170 -36.33 -1.41 -10.52
CA LYS A 170 -34.98 -1.44 -9.96
C LYS A 170 -33.89 -1.03 -10.96
N ILE A 171 -33.00 -0.15 -10.53
CA ILE A 171 -31.80 0.28 -11.26
C ILE A 171 -30.56 0.04 -10.39
N GLU A 172 -29.48 -0.46 -10.99
CA GLU A 172 -28.17 -0.61 -10.34
C GLU A 172 -27.11 0.16 -11.13
N LEU A 173 -26.32 1.00 -10.46
CA LEU A 173 -25.24 1.80 -11.07
C LEU A 173 -24.02 1.91 -10.13
N ASP A 174 -22.90 2.38 -10.67
CA ASP A 174 -21.73 2.77 -9.85
C ASP A 174 -21.67 4.29 -9.73
N ILE A 175 -21.37 4.77 -8.53
CA ILE A 175 -21.25 6.21 -8.26
C ILE A 175 -19.97 6.75 -8.95
N PRO A 176 -20.06 7.77 -9.82
CA PRO A 176 -18.91 8.32 -10.51
C PRO A 176 -17.85 8.91 -9.57
N PRO A 177 -16.56 8.90 -9.98
CA PRO A 177 -15.47 9.50 -9.18
C PRO A 177 -15.54 11.04 -9.10
N ASN A 178 -16.28 11.70 -9.99
CA ASN A 178 -16.49 13.16 -9.98
C ASN A 178 -17.87 13.56 -9.41
N ALA A 179 -18.65 12.61 -8.87
CA ALA A 179 -19.93 12.93 -8.27
C ALA A 179 -19.72 13.68 -6.94
N VAL A 180 -20.64 14.61 -6.66
CA VAL A 180 -20.75 15.33 -5.39
C VAL A 180 -22.02 14.88 -4.67
N SER A 181 -22.11 15.12 -3.36
CA SER A 181 -23.35 14.91 -2.61
C SER A 181 -24.49 15.72 -3.23
N GLY A 182 -25.66 15.12 -3.36
CA GLY A 182 -26.82 15.75 -3.98
C GLY A 182 -27.89 14.73 -4.37
N ASP A 183 -28.86 15.20 -5.15
CA ASP A 183 -30.02 14.38 -5.50
C ASP A 183 -29.69 13.32 -6.54
N VAL A 184 -30.37 12.18 -6.39
CA VAL A 184 -30.49 11.12 -7.37
C VAL A 184 -31.85 11.27 -8.06
N VAL A 185 -31.85 11.35 -9.38
CA VAL A 185 -33.08 11.38 -10.20
C VAL A 185 -32.96 10.43 -11.38
N VAL A 186 -34.07 9.75 -11.71
CA VAL A 186 -34.21 8.94 -12.92
C VAL A 186 -34.83 9.82 -14.00
N ARG A 187 -34.28 9.78 -15.21
CA ARG A 187 -34.79 10.54 -16.36
C ARG A 187 -35.16 9.60 -17.50
N LEU A 188 -36.42 9.69 -17.93
CA LEU A 188 -36.93 8.92 -19.07
C LEU A 188 -36.93 9.79 -20.31
N ALA A 189 -36.20 9.35 -21.33
CA ALA A 189 -36.10 10.02 -22.62
C ALA A 189 -37.37 9.77 -23.44
N SER A 190 -37.93 10.83 -24.02
CA SER A 190 -39.02 10.74 -24.98
C SER A 190 -38.90 11.84 -26.02
N SER A 191 -39.56 11.66 -27.16
CA SER A 191 -39.66 12.68 -28.19
C SER A 191 -41.05 12.68 -28.82
N ASP A 192 -41.56 13.87 -29.10
CA ASP A 192 -42.80 14.06 -29.85
C ASP A 192 -42.57 13.94 -31.36
N PRO A 193 -43.48 13.31 -32.11
CA PRO A 193 -43.44 13.37 -33.57
C PRO A 193 -43.63 14.82 -34.06
N LEU A 194 -43.09 15.11 -35.25
CA LEU A 194 -43.31 16.38 -35.95
C LEU A 194 -44.79 16.51 -36.38
N PRO A 195 -45.29 17.72 -36.70
CA PRO A 195 -46.70 17.94 -37.07
C PRO A 195 -47.22 17.07 -38.23
N ASN A 196 -46.35 16.68 -39.17
CA ASN A 196 -46.64 15.77 -40.28
C ASN A 196 -46.57 14.27 -39.90
N GLY A 197 -46.38 13.97 -38.61
CA GLY A 197 -46.22 12.62 -38.08
C GLY A 197 -44.84 12.00 -38.35
N ALA A 198 -43.91 12.73 -38.97
CA ALA A 198 -42.53 12.29 -39.14
C ALA A 198 -41.77 12.34 -37.80
N CYS A 199 -40.67 11.59 -37.73
CA CYS A 199 -39.80 11.57 -36.57
C CYS A 199 -38.67 12.60 -36.73
N CYS A 200 -38.17 13.26 -35.69
CA CYS A 200 -38.73 13.46 -34.35
C CYS A 200 -38.27 14.83 -33.85
N SER A 201 -39.02 15.42 -32.91
CA SER A 201 -38.57 16.61 -32.18
C SER A 201 -37.31 16.29 -31.34
N PRO A 202 -36.55 17.29 -30.86
CA PRO A 202 -35.46 17.04 -29.92
C PRO A 202 -35.92 16.21 -28.72
N VAL A 203 -35.06 15.33 -28.22
CA VAL A 203 -35.36 14.47 -27.07
C VAL A 203 -35.54 15.33 -25.82
N GLU A 204 -36.62 15.08 -25.10
CA GLU A 204 -36.94 15.66 -23.80
C GLU A 204 -36.90 14.58 -22.72
N TYR A 205 -36.80 14.99 -21.45
CA TYR A 205 -36.66 14.07 -20.32
C TYR A 205 -37.75 14.29 -19.27
N LEU A 206 -38.48 13.23 -18.96
CA LEU A 206 -39.37 13.20 -17.80
C LEU A 206 -38.55 12.79 -16.58
N VAL A 207 -38.55 13.64 -15.54
CA VAL A 207 -37.70 13.48 -14.35
C VAL A 207 -38.53 12.94 -13.18
N SER A 208 -37.96 12.00 -12.42
CA SER A 208 -38.56 11.48 -11.18
C SER A 208 -38.50 12.49 -10.02
N ASN A 209 -39.06 12.11 -8.86
CA ASN A 209 -38.75 12.79 -7.61
C ASN A 209 -37.24 12.69 -7.28
N PRO A 210 -36.66 13.74 -6.66
CA PRO A 210 -35.30 13.69 -6.15
C PRO A 210 -35.22 12.87 -4.86
N VAL A 211 -34.16 12.07 -4.72
CA VAL A 211 -33.81 11.39 -3.47
C VAL A 211 -32.36 11.72 -3.09
N PRO A 212 -32.09 12.27 -1.90
CA PRO A 212 -30.76 12.74 -1.53
C PRO A 212 -29.78 11.57 -1.30
N LEU A 213 -28.58 11.67 -1.87
CA LEU A 213 -27.45 10.79 -1.62
C LEU A 213 -26.30 11.59 -0.99
N THR A 214 -25.79 11.12 0.14
CA THR A 214 -24.60 11.69 0.77
C THR A 214 -23.37 10.93 0.32
N LEU A 215 -22.40 11.63 -0.28
CA LEU A 215 -21.11 11.04 -0.62
C LEU A 215 -20.10 11.30 0.50
N ILE A 216 -19.46 10.23 0.97
CA ILE A 216 -18.37 10.29 1.93
C ILE A 216 -17.02 10.14 1.24
N PRO A 217 -15.96 10.84 1.70
CA PRO A 217 -14.61 10.67 1.16
C PRO A 217 -14.13 9.23 1.27
N SER A 218 -13.42 8.71 0.28
CA SER A 218 -12.74 7.42 0.40
C SER A 218 -11.51 7.55 1.30
N LEU A 219 -11.31 6.57 2.18
CA LEU A 219 -10.20 6.52 3.11
C LEU A 219 -9.39 5.24 2.89
N ARG A 220 -8.07 5.37 2.95
CA ARG A 220 -7.13 4.24 2.98
C ARG A 220 -6.34 4.29 4.27
N VAL A 221 -6.24 3.15 4.97
CA VAL A 221 -5.42 3.00 6.17
C VAL A 221 -4.26 2.08 5.87
N ASP A 222 -3.06 2.46 6.29
CA ASP A 222 -1.84 1.70 6.02
C ASP A 222 -0.78 1.93 7.13
N PRO A 223 -0.19 0.87 7.72
CA PRO A 223 -0.57 -0.53 7.59
C PRO A 223 -1.84 -0.89 8.39
N LEU A 224 -2.42 -2.06 8.10
CA LEU A 224 -3.54 -2.66 8.86
C LEU A 224 -3.08 -3.75 9.83
N SER A 225 -1.77 -3.84 10.09
CA SER A 225 -1.22 -4.76 11.06
C SER A 225 0.13 -4.28 11.54
N GLY A 226 0.46 -4.62 12.78
CA GLY A 226 1.74 -4.29 13.37
C GLY A 226 1.73 -4.44 14.89
N PRO A 227 2.90 -4.55 15.51
CA PRO A 227 3.04 -4.47 16.96
C PRO A 227 2.76 -3.06 17.53
N VAL A 228 2.75 -2.94 18.86
CA VAL A 228 2.56 -1.64 19.55
C VAL A 228 3.59 -0.59 19.08
N GLY A 229 3.24 0.68 19.05
CA GLY A 229 4.11 1.75 18.55
C GLY A 229 4.19 1.86 17.03
N THR A 230 3.56 0.96 16.27
CA THR A 230 3.53 1.06 14.80
C THR A 230 2.87 2.35 14.34
N LYS A 231 3.49 2.98 13.33
CA LYS A 231 2.96 4.14 12.63
C LYS A 231 1.84 3.71 11.71
N VAL A 232 0.64 4.24 11.90
CA VAL A 232 -0.53 4.00 11.06
C VAL A 232 -0.94 5.31 10.40
N VAL A 233 -1.05 5.29 9.09
CA VAL A 233 -1.38 6.46 8.27
C VAL A 233 -2.76 6.28 7.65
N LEU A 234 -3.62 7.26 7.85
CA LEU A 234 -4.92 7.36 7.20
C LEU A 234 -4.81 8.40 6.09
N PHE A 235 -4.93 7.97 4.85
CA PHE A 235 -4.98 8.81 3.66
C PHE A 235 -6.44 9.08 3.28
N GLY A 236 -6.78 10.33 3.00
CA GLY A 236 -8.14 10.74 2.66
C GLY A 236 -8.22 12.18 2.19
N GLN A 237 -9.38 12.80 2.36
CA GLN A 237 -9.64 14.22 2.12
C GLN A 237 -10.72 14.71 3.10
N GLY A 238 -10.72 16.00 3.40
CA GLY A 238 -11.76 16.61 4.22
C GLY A 238 -11.60 16.38 5.73
N PHE A 239 -10.40 16.01 6.19
CA PHE A 239 -10.07 15.93 7.62
C PHE A 239 -9.89 17.31 8.27
N GLY A 240 -9.67 18.36 7.46
CA GLY A 240 -9.29 19.68 7.92
C GLY A 240 -7.79 19.81 8.23
N ASP A 241 -7.28 21.05 8.16
CA ASP A 241 -5.83 21.33 8.25
C ASP A 241 -5.22 21.06 9.63
N ILE A 242 -6.05 21.05 10.68
CA ILE A 242 -5.65 20.80 12.06
C ILE A 242 -6.76 20.04 12.80
N LYS A 243 -6.35 19.30 13.83
CA LYS A 243 -7.28 18.71 14.80
C LYS A 243 -7.89 19.82 15.65
N THR A 244 -9.19 20.07 15.51
CA THR A 244 -9.88 21.18 16.19
C THR A 244 -10.67 20.74 17.42
N SER A 245 -11.19 19.51 17.44
CA SER A 245 -11.94 18.98 18.58
C SER A 245 -11.12 17.97 19.39
N MET A 246 -11.33 17.95 20.71
CA MET A 246 -10.81 16.89 21.59
C MET A 246 -11.56 15.57 21.38
N ASP A 247 -12.76 15.60 20.80
CA ASP A 247 -13.50 14.38 20.47
C ASP A 247 -12.99 13.72 19.20
N ASP A 248 -12.30 14.45 18.31
CA ASP A 248 -11.72 13.86 17.12
C ASP A 248 -10.63 12.86 17.53
N ALA A 249 -10.68 11.65 17.00
CA ALA A 249 -9.80 10.57 17.40
C ALA A 249 -9.70 9.49 16.32
N VAL A 250 -8.59 8.76 16.33
CA VAL A 250 -8.53 7.43 15.72
C VAL A 250 -8.48 6.42 16.85
N LEU A 251 -9.31 5.39 16.76
CA LEU A 251 -9.37 4.29 17.72
C LEU A 251 -8.96 3.00 17.02
N ILE A 252 -8.20 2.16 17.72
CA ILE A 252 -7.85 0.80 17.28
C ILE A 252 -8.36 -0.17 18.35
N GLY A 253 -9.23 -1.10 17.97
CA GLY A 253 -9.82 -2.05 18.94
C GLY A 253 -10.59 -1.35 20.06
N GLY A 254 -11.16 -0.17 19.77
CA GLY A 254 -11.86 0.67 20.76
C GLY A 254 -10.94 1.52 21.66
N ARG A 255 -9.61 1.40 21.53
CA ARG A 255 -8.65 2.19 22.32
C ARG A 255 -8.16 3.41 21.52
N PRO A 256 -8.09 4.61 22.13
CA PRO A 256 -7.62 5.81 21.44
C PRO A 256 -6.13 5.69 21.11
N THR A 257 -5.77 6.14 19.91
CA THR A 257 -4.37 6.21 19.45
C THR A 257 -3.77 7.59 19.70
N THR A 258 -2.45 7.68 19.77
CA THR A 258 -1.75 8.96 19.79
C THR A 258 -1.68 9.52 18.38
N VAL A 259 -2.23 10.73 18.19
CA VAL A 259 -2.20 11.46 16.92
C VAL A 259 -0.90 12.25 16.84
N SER A 260 -0.03 11.90 15.88
CA SER A 260 1.24 12.61 15.64
C SER A 260 1.11 13.66 14.53
N GLN A 261 0.18 13.49 13.61
CA GLN A 261 -0.13 14.48 12.57
C GLN A 261 -1.62 14.44 12.19
N TRP A 262 -2.21 15.61 11.95
CA TRP A 262 -3.54 15.76 11.40
C TRP A 262 -3.52 16.88 10.35
N LYS A 263 -3.89 16.55 9.11
CA LYS A 263 -4.01 17.47 7.96
C LYS A 263 -5.20 17.03 7.10
N ASP A 264 -5.61 17.87 6.16
CA ASP A 264 -6.82 17.61 5.37
C ASP A 264 -6.80 16.29 4.60
N ASP A 265 -5.61 15.90 4.12
CA ASP A 265 -5.38 14.71 3.30
C ASP A 265 -4.77 13.52 4.05
N VAL A 266 -4.26 13.74 5.28
CA VAL A 266 -3.53 12.71 6.02
C VAL A 266 -3.64 12.85 7.54
N ILE A 267 -3.86 11.73 8.22
CA ILE A 267 -3.74 11.60 9.68
C ILE A 267 -2.70 10.52 9.96
N VAL A 268 -1.74 10.82 10.84
CA VAL A 268 -0.73 9.86 11.30
C VAL A 268 -0.95 9.60 12.79
N VAL A 269 -1.05 8.33 13.14
CA VAL A 269 -1.23 7.87 14.52
C VAL A 269 -0.28 6.74 14.87
N HIS A 270 -0.08 6.50 16.16
CA HIS A 270 0.70 5.37 16.66
C HIS A 270 -0.17 4.36 17.40
N VAL A 271 0.07 3.07 17.14
CA VAL A 271 -0.58 1.97 17.88
C VAL A 271 -0.24 2.10 19.37
N PRO A 272 -1.23 2.20 20.28
CA PRO A 272 -0.95 2.45 21.69
C PRO A 272 -0.37 1.22 22.41
N LEU A 273 0.21 1.44 23.59
CA LEU A 273 0.90 0.41 24.39
C LEU A 273 0.00 -0.79 24.75
N ASP A 274 -1.30 -0.56 24.88
CA ASP A 274 -2.29 -1.54 25.30
C ASP A 274 -3.27 -1.89 24.17
N ALA A 275 -2.90 -1.63 22.91
CA ALA A 275 -3.74 -1.88 21.75
C ALA A 275 -4.21 -3.34 21.67
N GLU A 276 -5.46 -3.52 21.26
CA GLU A 276 -6.03 -4.82 20.92
C GLU A 276 -6.39 -4.86 19.43
N SER A 277 -6.36 -6.05 18.84
CA SER A 277 -6.83 -6.24 17.46
C SER A 277 -8.31 -5.90 17.36
N GLY A 278 -8.72 -5.23 16.28
CA GLY A 278 -10.11 -4.86 16.08
C GLY A 278 -10.30 -3.71 15.08
N PRO A 279 -11.50 -3.12 15.03
CA PRO A 279 -11.81 -2.08 14.06
C PRO A 279 -10.93 -0.85 14.25
N VAL A 280 -10.50 -0.28 13.13
CA VAL A 280 -9.97 1.09 13.08
C VAL A 280 -11.15 2.03 12.90
N VAL A 281 -11.39 2.91 13.85
CA VAL A 281 -12.50 3.86 13.83
C VAL A 281 -11.96 5.28 13.77
N LEU A 282 -12.34 6.03 12.75
CA LEU A 282 -12.13 7.48 12.70
C LEU A 282 -13.37 8.16 13.29
N ARG A 283 -13.16 8.91 14.37
CA ARG A 283 -14.13 9.86 14.92
C ARG A 283 -13.73 11.27 14.47
N HIS A 284 -14.62 11.93 13.74
CA HIS A 284 -14.39 13.28 13.25
C HIS A 284 -15.70 14.07 13.21
N LYS A 285 -15.73 15.26 13.85
CA LYS A 285 -16.91 16.16 13.89
C LYS A 285 -18.20 15.46 14.35
N GLY A 286 -18.10 14.66 15.41
CA GLY A 286 -19.23 13.92 16.00
C GLY A 286 -19.71 12.72 15.18
N ARG A 287 -19.01 12.35 14.10
CA ARG A 287 -19.30 11.17 13.29
C ARG A 287 -18.24 10.10 13.52
N GLU A 288 -18.66 8.84 13.56
CA GLU A 288 -17.76 7.70 13.59
C GLU A 288 -17.86 6.89 12.30
N ARG A 289 -16.71 6.41 11.83
CA ARG A 289 -16.63 5.53 10.67
C ARG A 289 -15.58 4.45 10.91
N VAL A 290 -15.96 3.21 10.68
CA VAL A 290 -15.01 2.10 10.59
C VAL A 290 -14.27 2.22 9.25
N VAL A 291 -12.95 2.33 9.31
CA VAL A 291 -12.08 2.57 8.14
C VAL A 291 -11.13 1.40 7.87
N GLY A 292 -11.18 0.36 8.69
CA GLY A 292 -10.39 -0.86 8.52
C GLY A 292 -10.50 -1.79 9.71
N GLN A 293 -9.74 -2.88 9.67
CA GLN A 293 -9.52 -3.81 10.78
C GLN A 293 -8.01 -3.93 10.99
N PHE A 294 -7.55 -3.61 12.20
CA PHE A 294 -6.12 -3.66 12.54
C PHE A 294 -5.81 -4.92 13.33
N THR A 295 -4.74 -5.63 12.95
CA THR A 295 -4.22 -6.77 13.70
C THR A 295 -2.99 -6.36 14.49
N VAL A 296 -3.11 -6.38 15.82
CA VAL A 296 -1.99 -6.13 16.73
C VAL A 296 -1.16 -7.40 16.85
N HIS A 297 0.09 -7.33 16.42
CA HIS A 297 1.04 -8.44 16.54
C HIS A 297 1.83 -8.36 17.84
N VAL A 298 2.15 -9.53 18.41
CA VAL A 298 3.07 -9.63 19.54
C VAL A 298 4.46 -9.95 18.97
N PRO A 299 5.47 -9.09 19.17
CA PRO A 299 6.82 -9.36 18.70
C PRO A 299 7.40 -10.64 19.32
N ARG A 300 8.11 -11.45 18.53
CA ARG A 300 8.68 -12.72 18.97
C ARG A 300 10.08 -12.94 18.41
N ALA A 301 11.05 -13.16 19.29
CA ALA A 301 12.37 -13.63 18.88
C ALA A 301 12.38 -15.15 18.67
N THR A 302 12.98 -15.62 17.60
CA THR A 302 13.07 -17.05 17.24
C THR A 302 14.49 -17.60 17.38
N SER A 303 15.50 -16.80 17.08
CA SER A 303 16.90 -17.22 17.21
C SER A 303 17.85 -16.05 17.35
N MET A 304 18.99 -16.29 17.99
CA MET A 304 20.06 -15.32 18.17
C MET A 304 21.41 -15.98 17.87
N ARG A 305 22.26 -15.32 17.09
CA ARG A 305 23.62 -15.80 16.76
C ARG A 305 24.63 -14.67 16.59
N PRO A 306 25.87 -14.84 17.09
CA PRO A 306 26.31 -15.93 17.96
C PRO A 306 25.76 -15.78 19.40
N THR A 307 25.62 -16.88 20.15
CA THR A 307 25.19 -16.85 21.56
C THR A 307 26.34 -16.57 22.54
N SER A 308 27.58 -16.60 22.05
CA SER A 308 28.78 -16.35 22.82
C SER A 308 29.81 -15.67 21.91
N ALA A 309 30.31 -14.50 22.31
CA ALA A 309 31.27 -13.74 21.50
C ALA A 309 31.96 -12.62 22.31
N PRO A 310 33.09 -12.08 21.82
CA PRO A 310 33.72 -10.91 22.41
C PRO A 310 33.01 -9.61 22.02
N ILE A 311 33.38 -8.50 22.68
CA ILE A 311 32.90 -7.15 22.37
C ILE A 311 33.10 -6.78 20.89
N GLY A 312 32.24 -5.90 20.38
CA GLY A 312 32.29 -5.42 19.00
C GLY A 312 31.87 -6.46 17.96
N THR A 313 31.37 -7.62 18.38
CA THR A 313 30.76 -8.61 17.49
C THR A 313 29.37 -8.14 17.04
N LEU A 314 29.00 -8.45 15.79
CA LEU A 314 27.64 -8.23 15.29
C LEU A 314 26.76 -9.41 15.73
N LEU A 315 25.80 -9.12 16.61
CA LEU A 315 24.79 -10.05 17.07
C LEU A 315 23.56 -9.95 16.16
N ARG A 316 23.17 -11.07 15.55
CA ARG A 316 21.94 -11.18 14.77
C ARG A 316 20.84 -11.84 15.59
N ILE A 317 19.68 -11.20 15.64
CA ILE A 317 18.46 -11.70 16.23
C ILE A 317 17.43 -11.84 15.11
N ASN A 318 16.93 -13.05 14.88
CA ASN A 318 15.81 -13.28 13.96
C ASN A 318 14.53 -13.45 14.77
N GLY A 319 13.41 -13.10 14.16
CA GLY A 319 12.11 -13.17 14.80
C GLY A 319 10.98 -12.82 13.85
N GLU A 320 9.86 -12.43 14.44
CA GLU A 320 8.64 -12.03 13.75
C GLU A 320 8.08 -10.79 14.46
N HIS A 321 7.51 -9.88 13.68
CA HIS A 321 6.74 -8.75 14.20
C HIS A 321 7.52 -7.81 15.12
N PHE A 322 8.82 -7.63 14.87
CA PHE A 322 9.61 -6.60 15.55
C PHE A 322 9.25 -5.18 15.11
N GLY A 323 8.55 -5.03 13.98
CA GLY A 323 8.31 -3.79 13.24
C GLY A 323 9.60 -3.04 12.88
N PHE A 324 9.47 -1.79 12.42
CA PHE A 324 10.61 -0.98 12.00
C PHE A 324 11.11 -0.02 13.09
N TYR A 325 12.38 0.35 13.01
CA TYR A 325 13.08 1.13 14.05
C TYR A 325 12.48 2.51 14.35
N SER A 326 12.00 3.22 13.32
CA SER A 326 11.67 4.66 13.35
C SER A 326 10.18 4.92 13.23
N GLU A 327 9.37 4.14 13.92
CA GLU A 327 7.92 4.20 13.79
C GLU A 327 7.26 5.31 14.64
N SER A 328 7.99 6.05 15.48
CA SER A 328 7.39 7.09 16.35
C SER A 328 7.29 8.51 15.74
N GLY A 329 7.72 8.66 14.49
CA GLY A 329 7.72 9.93 13.75
C GLY A 329 6.33 10.43 13.32
N SER A 330 6.20 11.74 13.08
CA SER A 330 4.95 12.37 12.63
C SER A 330 4.75 12.33 11.12
N THR A 331 5.82 12.14 10.34
CA THR A 331 5.71 12.20 8.87
C THR A 331 5.09 10.92 8.28
N PRO A 332 4.19 11.06 7.28
CA PRO A 332 3.55 9.91 6.62
C PRO A 332 4.42 9.25 5.55
N TYR A 333 5.43 9.95 5.02
CA TYR A 333 6.17 9.53 3.82
C TYR A 333 7.55 8.94 4.10
N ASN A 334 8.00 8.88 5.35
CA ASN A 334 9.36 8.45 5.63
C ASN A 334 9.50 7.61 6.92
N PHE A 335 10.16 6.46 6.80
CA PHE A 335 10.72 5.72 7.93
C PHE A 335 12.03 6.36 8.43
N MET A 336 12.48 7.48 7.86
CA MET A 336 13.65 8.25 8.30
C MET A 336 13.30 9.49 9.13
N ASP A 337 12.06 9.65 9.58
CA ASP A 337 11.81 10.49 10.75
C ASP A 337 12.48 9.78 11.94
N PHE A 338 13.74 10.14 12.21
CA PHE A 338 14.63 9.46 13.16
C PHE A 338 14.22 9.61 14.63
N ASN A 339 12.93 9.84 14.89
CA ASN A 339 12.38 9.60 16.21
C ASN A 339 12.22 8.09 16.40
N THR A 340 13.21 7.50 17.04
CA THR A 340 13.24 6.08 17.43
C THR A 340 12.36 5.80 18.64
N GLY A 341 11.82 6.85 19.27
CA GLY A 341 11.24 6.75 20.60
C GLY A 341 12.25 6.14 21.57
N GLU A 342 11.80 5.15 22.33
CA GLU A 342 12.63 4.40 23.28
C GLU A 342 12.93 2.96 22.77
N ASN A 343 12.83 2.74 21.46
CA ASN A 343 13.19 1.46 20.84
C ASN A 343 14.67 1.17 21.05
N ARG A 344 15.00 0.02 21.64
CA ARG A 344 16.39 -0.35 21.93
C ARG A 344 16.55 -1.86 22.08
N VAL A 345 17.80 -2.30 22.04
CA VAL A 345 18.19 -3.67 22.43
C VAL A 345 19.21 -3.56 23.55
N GLU A 346 19.06 -4.37 24.60
CA GLU A 346 20.01 -4.46 25.70
C GLU A 346 20.69 -5.84 25.70
N ILE A 347 21.98 -5.88 25.99
CA ILE A 347 22.78 -7.10 26.18
C ILE A 347 23.36 -7.06 27.58
N GLY A 348 22.91 -7.96 28.46
CA GLY A 348 23.34 -7.98 29.86
C GLY A 348 23.00 -6.68 30.61
N GLY A 349 21.89 -6.02 30.23
CA GLY A 349 21.44 -4.74 30.78
C GLY A 349 22.15 -3.52 30.20
N VAL A 350 22.96 -3.66 29.15
CA VAL A 350 23.66 -2.56 28.49
C VAL A 350 23.05 -2.30 27.11
N PRO A 351 22.63 -1.06 26.79
CA PRO A 351 22.12 -0.70 25.47
C PRO A 351 23.13 -0.97 24.36
N ALA A 352 22.72 -1.75 23.37
CA ALA A 352 23.52 -2.12 22.21
C ALA A 352 23.28 -1.14 21.05
N VAL A 353 24.31 -0.92 20.25
CA VAL A 353 24.21 -0.05 19.07
C VAL A 353 23.49 -0.81 17.96
N ILE A 354 22.35 -0.28 17.50
CA ILE A 354 21.54 -0.89 16.44
C ILE A 354 22.19 -0.62 15.09
N TYR A 355 22.59 -1.69 14.40
CA TYR A 355 23.07 -1.62 13.03
C TYR A 355 21.92 -1.73 12.03
N ARG A 356 20.95 -2.58 12.35
CA ARG A 356 19.76 -2.83 11.53
C ARG A 356 18.61 -3.29 12.39
N TRP A 357 17.40 -2.84 12.07
CA TRP A 357 16.18 -3.32 12.69
C TRP A 357 15.04 -3.29 11.67
N ASN A 358 14.62 -4.49 11.28
CA ASN A 358 13.48 -4.78 10.42
C ASN A 358 12.48 -5.67 11.17
N ASP A 359 11.32 -5.91 10.56
CA ASP A 359 10.25 -6.69 11.17
C ASP A 359 10.65 -8.13 11.59
N ASP A 360 11.54 -8.76 10.83
CA ASP A 360 11.96 -10.16 11.03
C ASP A 360 13.40 -10.32 11.55
N ARG A 361 14.15 -9.21 11.64
CA ARG A 361 15.58 -9.25 11.93
C ARG A 361 16.10 -7.96 12.55
N ILE A 362 16.87 -8.13 13.62
CA ILE A 362 17.63 -7.07 14.27
C ILE A 362 19.11 -7.47 14.31
N ASP A 363 19.99 -6.59 13.84
CA ASP A 363 21.43 -6.73 14.00
C ASP A 363 21.94 -5.61 14.91
N VAL A 364 22.64 -5.97 15.99
CA VAL A 364 23.20 -5.03 16.98
C VAL A 364 24.66 -5.33 17.25
N TRP A 365 25.43 -4.30 17.61
CA TRP A 365 26.81 -4.46 18.03
C TRP A 365 26.89 -4.69 19.53
N VAL A 366 27.68 -5.69 19.94
CA VAL A 366 27.98 -5.93 21.37
C VAL A 366 28.77 -4.74 21.93
N PRO A 367 28.21 -3.95 22.87
CA PRO A 367 28.85 -2.73 23.37
C PRO A 367 30.11 -3.03 24.19
N PHE A 368 30.95 -2.02 24.44
CA PHE A 368 32.19 -2.21 25.20
C PHE A 368 31.90 -2.61 26.66
N SER A 369 30.91 -1.98 27.27
CA SER A 369 30.51 -2.23 28.66
C SER A 369 29.57 -3.43 28.84
N ALA A 370 29.29 -4.19 27.78
CA ALA A 370 28.41 -5.36 27.80
C ALA A 370 28.81 -6.36 28.91
N LYS A 371 27.82 -7.12 29.38
CA LYS A 371 28.02 -8.24 30.31
C LYS A 371 27.34 -9.48 29.78
N SER A 372 27.79 -10.66 30.22
CA SER A 372 27.02 -11.89 30.03
C SER A 372 25.64 -11.75 30.68
N GLY A 373 24.60 -12.19 30.00
CA GLY A 373 23.23 -12.11 30.49
C GLY A 373 22.20 -12.08 29.37
N LYS A 374 20.98 -11.70 29.72
CA LYS A 374 19.84 -11.67 28.79
C LYS A 374 20.04 -10.64 27.68
N VAL A 375 19.59 -11.00 26.49
CA VAL A 375 19.39 -10.10 25.37
C VAL A 375 17.91 -9.78 25.27
N VAL A 376 17.57 -8.50 25.41
CA VAL A 376 16.17 -8.05 25.49
C VAL A 376 15.94 -6.95 24.45
N ILE A 377 14.92 -7.13 23.63
CA ILE A 377 14.45 -6.15 22.65
C ILE A 377 13.32 -5.36 23.31
N TYR A 378 13.41 -4.04 23.31
CA TYR A 378 12.38 -3.16 23.83
C TYR A 378 11.76 -2.38 22.70
N ARG A 379 10.44 -2.52 22.57
CA ARG A 379 9.64 -1.79 21.62
C ARG A 379 8.78 -0.78 22.34
N SER A 380 8.98 0.49 22.04
CA SER A 380 8.32 1.60 22.71
C SER A 380 6.96 1.91 22.11
N ALA A 381 6.03 2.28 22.99
CA ALA A 381 4.72 2.78 22.63
C ALA A 381 4.23 3.74 23.71
N ASN A 382 3.14 4.44 23.43
CA ASN A 382 2.54 5.37 24.37
C ASN A 382 1.04 5.12 24.51
N LYS A 383 0.47 5.68 25.57
CA LYS A 383 -0.98 5.88 25.66
C LYS A 383 -1.27 7.37 25.56
N PRO A 384 -2.23 7.78 24.72
CA PRO A 384 -2.58 9.18 24.59
C PRO A 384 -3.31 9.69 25.85
N ASN A 385 -3.21 11.00 26.07
CA ASN A 385 -4.16 11.72 26.90
C ASN A 385 -5.54 11.74 26.23
N ILE A 386 -6.54 12.26 26.95
CA ILE A 386 -7.85 12.58 26.36
C ILE A 386 -7.64 13.40 25.08
N GLY A 387 -8.34 13.02 24.02
CA GLY A 387 -8.24 13.66 22.71
C GLY A 387 -7.01 13.32 21.88
N GLY A 388 -6.30 12.23 22.17
CA GLY A 388 -5.26 11.69 21.28
C GLY A 388 -3.91 12.40 21.37
N LEU A 389 -3.74 13.33 22.31
CA LEU A 389 -2.49 14.06 22.51
C LEU A 389 -1.45 13.20 23.24
N CYS A 390 -0.21 13.21 22.75
CA CYS A 390 0.90 12.56 23.45
C CYS A 390 1.27 13.30 24.74
N CYS A 391 1.58 12.63 25.85
CA CYS A 391 1.32 11.23 26.18
C CYS A 391 0.98 11.14 27.67
N ALA A 392 -0.03 10.34 28.03
CA ALA A 392 -0.39 10.06 29.43
C ALA A 392 0.58 9.05 30.05
N GLU A 393 0.97 8.05 29.25
CA GLU A 393 1.89 6.98 29.64
C GLU A 393 2.87 6.73 28.48
N ARG A 394 4.13 6.47 28.82
CA ARG A 394 5.14 5.93 27.90
C ARG A 394 5.62 4.62 28.48
N GLY A 395 5.75 3.61 27.64
CA GLY A 395 6.18 2.30 28.07
C GLY A 395 6.83 1.52 26.95
N THR A 396 7.30 0.34 27.30
CA THR A 396 7.94 -0.57 26.36
C THR A 396 7.40 -1.98 26.52
N VAL A 397 7.31 -2.70 25.41
CA VAL A 397 7.10 -4.15 25.39
C VAL A 397 8.48 -4.79 25.24
N ALA A 398 8.84 -5.62 26.22
CA ALA A 398 10.10 -6.34 26.26
C ALA A 398 9.95 -7.74 25.65
N VAL A 399 10.91 -8.14 24.82
CA VAL A 399 10.98 -9.45 24.20
C VAL A 399 12.35 -10.04 24.50
N GLU A 400 12.38 -11.16 25.20
CA GLU A 400 13.62 -11.88 25.47
C GLU A 400 14.05 -12.65 24.22
N ALA A 401 15.26 -12.38 23.73
CA ALA A 401 15.85 -13.07 22.59
C ALA A 401 16.70 -14.30 22.98
N GLY A 402 17.17 -14.33 24.23
CA GLY A 402 17.96 -15.43 24.80
C GLY A 402 19.08 -14.94 25.72
N ASP A 403 19.95 -15.87 26.13
CA ASP A 403 21.14 -15.58 26.93
C ASP A 403 22.38 -15.41 26.03
N PHE A 404 23.16 -14.36 26.29
CA PHE A 404 24.43 -14.09 25.62
C PHE A 404 25.58 -14.21 26.61
N THR A 405 26.65 -14.89 26.20
CA THR A 405 27.89 -15.01 26.97
C THR A 405 28.96 -14.10 26.38
N LEU A 406 29.41 -13.12 27.17
CA LEU A 406 30.56 -12.31 26.79
C LEU A 406 31.84 -13.13 26.96
N VAL A 407 32.59 -13.26 25.88
CA VAL A 407 33.88 -13.98 25.86
C VAL A 407 35.02 -13.00 25.94
N THR A 408 35.97 -13.27 26.84
CA THR A 408 37.26 -12.59 26.84
C THR A 408 38.21 -13.40 25.93
N PRO A 409 38.65 -12.85 24.78
CA PRO A 409 39.57 -13.53 23.89
C PRO A 409 40.92 -13.78 24.56
N VAL A 410 41.55 -14.91 24.24
CA VAL A 410 42.86 -15.31 24.77
C VAL A 410 43.78 -15.65 23.61
N VAL A 411 45.00 -15.11 23.63
CA VAL A 411 46.07 -15.52 22.72
C VAL A 411 46.87 -16.62 23.42
N GLU A 412 46.98 -17.78 22.78
CA GLU A 412 47.72 -18.94 23.30
C GLU A 412 49.12 -19.03 22.71
N SER A 413 49.25 -18.77 21.41
CA SER A 413 50.53 -18.80 20.71
C SER A 413 50.51 -17.97 19.43
N TYR A 414 51.70 -17.70 18.89
CA TYR A 414 51.87 -17.13 17.56
C TYR A 414 53.19 -17.62 16.96
N ASP A 415 53.21 -17.82 15.66
CA ASP A 415 54.34 -18.31 14.89
C ASP A 415 54.35 -17.70 13.47
N PRO A 416 55.52 -17.33 12.91
CA PRO A 416 56.84 -17.31 13.55
C PRO A 416 56.99 -16.20 14.62
N LYS A 417 58.07 -16.24 15.40
CA LYS A 417 58.43 -15.16 16.37
C LYS A 417 59.16 -13.98 15.72
N SER A 418 59.73 -14.21 14.55
CA SER A 418 60.37 -13.18 13.72
C SER A 418 60.15 -13.52 12.24
N ALA A 419 59.94 -12.50 11.42
CA ALA A 419 59.83 -12.68 9.97
C ALA A 419 60.06 -11.37 9.20
N GLY A 420 60.37 -11.50 7.91
CA GLY A 420 60.50 -10.36 7.00
C GLY A 420 59.16 -9.71 6.65
N LEU A 421 59.22 -8.63 5.86
CA LEU A 421 58.04 -7.92 5.36
C LEU A 421 57.15 -8.86 4.51
N ASP A 422 55.82 -8.66 4.56
CA ASP A 422 54.79 -9.50 3.91
C ASP A 422 54.72 -10.97 4.35
N ALA A 423 55.63 -11.43 5.22
CA ALA A 423 55.58 -12.77 5.74
C ALA A 423 54.31 -13.00 6.55
N THR A 424 53.81 -14.24 6.50
CA THR A 424 52.60 -14.63 7.19
C THR A 424 52.91 -15.01 8.63
N VAL A 425 52.13 -14.47 9.56
CA VAL A 425 52.14 -14.81 10.99
C VAL A 425 50.77 -15.36 11.36
N THR A 426 50.78 -16.52 12.00
CA THR A 426 49.58 -17.20 12.51
C THR A 426 49.54 -17.03 14.02
N ILE A 427 48.44 -16.48 14.53
CA ILE A 427 48.15 -16.31 15.95
C ILE A 427 47.03 -17.30 16.30
N LYS A 428 47.28 -18.17 17.27
CA LYS A 428 46.31 -19.16 17.77
C LYS A 428 45.81 -18.77 19.15
N GLY A 429 44.57 -19.10 19.42
CA GLY A 429 43.92 -18.80 20.69
C GLY A 429 42.47 -19.25 20.71
N SER A 430 41.67 -18.56 21.51
CA SER A 430 40.24 -18.85 21.64
C SER A 430 39.43 -17.57 21.91
N GLY A 431 38.14 -17.62 21.54
CA GLY A 431 37.23 -16.51 21.78
C GLY A 431 37.48 -15.27 20.92
N PHE A 432 38.25 -15.41 19.83
CA PHE A 432 38.54 -14.29 18.95
C PHE A 432 37.31 -13.81 18.20
N GLY A 433 36.22 -14.57 18.12
CA GLY A 433 35.01 -14.25 17.38
C GLY A 433 35.20 -14.18 15.86
N THR A 434 34.14 -13.82 15.14
CA THR A 434 34.19 -13.64 13.69
C THR A 434 34.78 -12.28 13.32
N PHE A 435 35.54 -12.26 12.22
CA PHE A 435 36.00 -11.02 11.60
C PHE A 435 34.90 -10.38 10.78
N LEU A 436 34.74 -9.07 10.94
CA LEU A 436 33.76 -8.29 10.20
C LEU A 436 34.49 -7.13 9.51
N ILE A 437 34.72 -7.30 8.20
CA ILE A 437 35.03 -6.18 7.30
C ILE A 437 33.70 -5.51 6.96
N THR A 438 33.06 -4.86 7.93
CA THR A 438 31.99 -3.93 7.56
C THR A 438 32.66 -2.74 6.88
N ALA A 439 32.04 -2.22 5.81
CA ALA A 439 32.53 -1.11 4.99
C ALA A 439 32.55 0.25 5.74
N GLU A 440 33.12 0.29 6.94
CA GLU A 440 33.73 1.52 7.43
C GLU A 440 34.89 1.77 6.48
N HIS A 441 34.74 2.76 5.59
CA HIS A 441 35.81 3.14 4.68
C HIS A 441 37.04 3.42 5.54
N ALA A 442 38.10 2.63 5.36
CA ALA A 442 39.44 3.10 5.70
C ALA A 442 39.56 4.49 5.08
N ASP A 443 39.72 5.52 5.92
CA ASP A 443 39.80 6.89 5.42
C ASP A 443 40.81 6.90 4.26
N LEU A 444 40.38 7.41 3.10
CA LEU A 444 41.21 7.46 1.90
C LEU A 444 42.54 8.16 2.23
N GLY A 445 42.52 9.10 3.19
CA GLY A 445 43.70 9.78 3.72
C GLY A 445 44.71 8.87 4.42
N LEU A 446 44.29 7.84 5.16
CA LEU A 446 45.18 6.90 5.85
C LEU A 446 45.93 6.02 4.84
N ASN A 447 45.22 5.45 3.88
CA ASN A 447 45.82 4.65 2.80
C ASN A 447 46.74 5.50 1.91
N GLN A 448 46.32 6.71 1.54
CA GLN A 448 47.15 7.62 0.72
C GLN A 448 48.39 8.12 1.47
N LYS A 449 48.29 8.44 2.76
CA LYS A 449 49.44 8.91 3.55
C LYS A 449 50.42 7.79 3.87
N ALA A 450 49.93 6.57 4.15
CA ALA A 450 50.76 5.38 4.31
C ALA A 450 51.52 5.05 3.02
N TYR A 451 50.82 5.08 1.87
CA TYR A 451 51.43 4.86 0.55
C TYR A 451 52.45 5.95 0.17
N LYS A 452 52.23 7.21 0.60
CA LYS A 452 53.14 8.33 0.36
C LYS A 452 54.31 8.45 1.35
N ARG A 453 54.48 7.49 2.28
CA ARG A 453 55.55 7.48 3.30
C ARG A 453 55.72 8.82 4.02
N ARG A 454 54.63 9.53 4.30
CA ARG A 454 54.73 10.81 4.99
C ARG A 454 55.00 10.60 6.48
N THR A 455 55.80 11.48 7.06
CA THR A 455 56.23 11.46 8.47
C THR A 455 55.18 11.96 9.46
N ASP A 456 53.98 12.31 8.99
CA ASP A 456 52.82 12.76 9.77
C ASP A 456 51.76 11.67 9.98
N LEU A 457 52.14 10.39 9.83
CA LEU A 457 51.25 9.24 10.03
C LEU A 457 51.33 8.73 11.47
N GLU A 458 50.47 9.23 12.36
CA GLU A 458 50.37 8.76 13.73
C GLU A 458 49.25 7.71 13.86
N ILE A 459 49.63 6.45 14.12
CA ILE A 459 48.68 5.40 14.52
C ILE A 459 48.52 5.50 16.04
N ASN A 460 47.62 6.40 16.46
CA ASN A 460 47.03 6.59 17.80
C ASN A 460 47.94 7.02 18.98
N GLU A 461 47.72 8.22 19.51
CA GLU A 461 47.66 8.49 20.96
C GLU A 461 46.49 9.43 21.34
N PRO A 462 45.97 9.38 22.59
CA PRO A 462 44.63 9.84 22.97
C PRO A 462 44.51 11.32 23.39
N ASP A 463 45.59 12.11 23.37
CA ASP A 463 45.67 13.33 24.19
C ASP A 463 45.69 14.65 23.39
N ALA A 464 44.96 14.74 22.27
CA ALA A 464 44.73 16.03 21.61
C ALA A 464 43.31 16.12 21.00
N ASN A 465 42.64 17.23 21.32
CA ASN A 465 41.31 17.62 20.86
C ASN A 465 41.11 17.46 19.34
N ASP A 466 39.91 16.99 18.97
CA ASP A 466 39.25 17.14 17.66
C ASP A 466 40.06 16.77 16.41
N THR A 467 40.58 15.54 16.29
CA THR A 467 40.84 14.89 14.98
C THR A 467 41.20 13.39 15.06
N VAL A 468 40.60 12.61 15.97
CA VAL A 468 40.85 11.15 16.00
C VAL A 468 39.91 10.42 15.02
N VAL A 469 40.38 10.22 13.79
CA VAL A 469 39.76 9.29 12.81
C VAL A 469 40.45 7.93 12.94
N SER A 470 40.19 7.20 14.02
CA SER A 470 40.59 5.79 14.20
C SER A 470 39.40 4.87 13.93
N ASN A 471 38.89 4.90 12.70
CA ASN A 471 37.70 4.14 12.30
C ASN A 471 37.97 3.21 11.10
N VAL A 472 39.06 2.46 11.14
CA VAL A 472 39.52 1.62 10.01
C VAL A 472 39.11 0.16 10.15
N SER A 473 38.99 -0.37 11.38
CA SER A 473 38.47 -1.72 11.62
C SER A 473 38.02 -1.89 13.08
N ARG A 474 36.97 -2.69 13.35
CA ARG A 474 36.56 -3.07 14.72
C ARG A 474 37.49 -4.10 15.37
N THR A 475 38.45 -4.62 14.60
CA THR A 475 39.43 -5.62 15.01
C THR A 475 40.74 -5.40 14.30
N GLU A 476 41.84 -5.32 15.04
CA GLU A 476 43.16 -4.99 14.49
C GLU A 476 44.23 -5.88 15.10
N VAL A 477 45.26 -6.20 14.31
CA VAL A 477 46.50 -6.81 14.80
C VAL A 477 47.62 -5.80 14.56
N LEU A 478 48.43 -5.52 15.57
CA LEU A 478 49.50 -4.53 15.51
C LEU A 478 50.85 -5.20 15.74
N PHE A 479 51.81 -4.94 14.87
CA PHE A 479 53.22 -5.25 15.06
C PHE A 479 53.93 -3.98 15.53
N ASN A 480 54.30 -3.92 16.81
CA ASN A 480 54.96 -2.78 17.43
C ASN A 480 54.24 -1.44 17.08
N GLY A 481 52.91 -1.43 17.23
CA GLY A 481 52.05 -0.26 16.93
C GLY A 481 51.62 -0.10 15.47
N THR A 482 52.13 -0.90 14.52
CA THR A 482 51.74 -0.82 13.10
C THR A 482 50.71 -1.88 12.74
N ALA A 483 49.59 -1.46 12.14
CA ALA A 483 48.51 -2.36 11.73
C ALA A 483 48.95 -3.37 10.67
N ALA A 484 48.65 -4.64 10.91
CA ALA A 484 48.87 -5.75 10.00
C ALA A 484 47.74 -5.88 8.98
N LEU A 485 48.05 -6.48 7.83
CA LEU A 485 47.01 -6.93 6.90
C LEU A 485 46.46 -8.27 7.39
N VAL A 486 45.18 -8.31 7.75
CA VAL A 486 44.49 -9.55 8.14
C VAL A 486 44.15 -10.38 6.89
N GLN A 487 44.66 -11.61 6.81
CA GLN A 487 44.38 -12.56 5.73
C GLN A 487 43.15 -13.42 6.04
N SER A 488 43.06 -13.93 7.27
CA SER A 488 41.90 -14.67 7.76
C SER A 488 41.77 -14.51 9.27
N TRP A 489 40.55 -14.59 9.78
CA TRP A 489 40.28 -14.49 11.22
C TRP A 489 39.01 -15.26 11.55
N ASN A 490 39.17 -16.24 12.43
CA ASN A 490 38.10 -17.02 13.03
C ASN A 490 38.27 -17.04 14.56
N ASP A 491 37.43 -17.80 15.26
CA ASP A 491 37.42 -17.81 16.73
C ASP A 491 38.68 -18.36 17.40
N HIS A 492 39.48 -19.16 16.67
CA HIS A 492 40.66 -19.86 17.20
C HIS A 492 41.97 -19.48 16.52
N GLU A 493 41.90 -18.82 15.36
CA GLU A 493 43.07 -18.52 14.54
C GLU A 493 42.93 -17.19 13.80
N ILE A 494 43.99 -16.39 13.85
CA ILE A 494 44.15 -15.14 13.12
C ILE A 494 45.42 -15.25 12.28
N VAL A 495 45.31 -15.04 10.98
CA VAL A 495 46.43 -15.07 10.04
C VAL A 495 46.61 -13.66 9.49
N VAL A 496 47.81 -13.11 9.65
CA VAL A 496 48.13 -11.73 9.24
C VAL A 496 49.44 -11.67 8.46
N LYS A 497 49.64 -10.61 7.69
CA LYS A 497 50.95 -10.26 7.11
C LYS A 497 51.68 -9.22 7.94
N VAL A 498 53.00 -9.41 8.07
CA VAL A 498 53.89 -8.42 8.67
C VAL A 498 53.84 -7.12 7.85
N PRO A 499 53.51 -5.97 8.47
CA PRO A 499 53.32 -4.72 7.76
C PRO A 499 54.63 -4.14 7.22
N HIS A 500 54.53 -3.39 6.14
CA HIS A 500 55.64 -2.61 5.61
C HIS A 500 55.88 -1.37 6.47
N ARG A 501 57.02 -1.33 7.16
CA ARG A 501 57.48 -0.16 7.91
C ARG A 501 59.00 -0.04 7.87
N ASN A 502 59.49 1.16 8.15
CA ASN A 502 60.91 1.36 8.43
C ASN A 502 61.26 0.67 9.76
N LEU A 503 62.39 -0.03 9.76
CA LEU A 503 62.92 -0.76 10.93
C LEU A 503 63.66 0.15 11.91
N TYR A 504 63.93 1.40 11.53
CA TYR A 504 64.54 2.46 12.32
C TYR A 504 64.06 3.83 11.82
N GLY A 505 64.11 4.87 12.65
CA GLY A 505 63.80 6.24 12.23
C GLY A 505 62.83 7.00 13.12
N ILE A 506 62.24 8.07 12.58
CA ILE A 506 61.42 9.02 13.35
C ILE A 506 59.99 8.48 13.46
N GLY A 507 59.68 7.89 14.62
CA GLY A 507 58.37 7.30 14.94
C GLY A 507 57.37 8.26 15.61
N LYS A 508 57.86 9.38 16.17
CA LYS A 508 57.06 10.49 16.72
C LYS A 508 57.73 11.79 16.29
N LYS A 509 56.98 12.88 16.07
CA LYS A 509 57.56 14.18 15.69
C LYS A 509 58.60 14.61 16.72
N GLY A 510 59.88 14.66 16.30
CA GLY A 510 61.00 15.07 17.15
C GLY A 510 61.77 13.94 17.84
N ASN A 511 61.34 12.67 17.72
CA ASN A 511 62.00 11.52 18.36
C ASN A 511 62.50 10.51 17.32
N PHE A 512 63.80 10.19 17.38
CA PHE A 512 64.42 9.12 16.60
C PHE A 512 64.40 7.83 17.42
N PHE A 513 63.97 6.73 16.82
CA PHE A 513 63.95 5.41 17.44
C PHE A 513 64.98 4.51 16.74
N ASP A 514 65.89 3.98 17.53
CA ASP A 514 67.02 3.16 17.06
C ASP A 514 66.58 1.74 16.66
N ASP A 515 65.48 1.24 17.24
CA ASP A 515 64.86 -0.04 16.89
C ASP A 515 63.34 0.09 16.83
N LEU A 516 62.79 0.00 15.62
CA LEU A 516 61.36 -0.11 15.34
C LEU A 516 60.98 -1.52 14.87
N ALA A 517 61.97 -2.40 14.70
CA ALA A 517 61.82 -3.78 14.25
C ALA A 517 61.22 -4.68 15.34
N THR A 518 61.63 -4.47 16.59
CA THR A 518 61.19 -5.31 17.72
C THR A 518 60.16 -4.60 18.58
N GLY A 519 59.06 -5.28 18.89
CA GLY A 519 58.08 -4.78 19.84
C GLY A 519 56.88 -5.71 20.02
N PRO A 520 55.82 -5.25 20.70
CA PRO A 520 54.69 -6.11 21.03
C PRO A 520 53.86 -6.44 19.78
N LEU A 521 53.52 -7.72 19.61
CA LEU A 521 52.45 -8.19 18.75
C LEU A 521 51.15 -8.13 19.56
N VAL A 522 50.20 -7.33 19.08
CA VAL A 522 48.98 -7.01 19.83
C VAL A 522 47.76 -7.32 18.99
N VAL A 523 46.77 -8.01 19.56
CA VAL A 523 45.44 -8.18 18.98
C VAL A 523 44.47 -7.25 19.72
N ARG A 524 43.71 -6.43 18.99
CA ARG A 524 42.75 -5.49 19.57
C ARG A 524 41.33 -5.75 19.05
N ARG A 525 40.35 -5.66 19.96
CA ARG A 525 38.91 -5.61 19.62
C ARG A 525 38.31 -4.30 20.11
N GLY A 526 37.68 -3.56 19.22
CA GLY A 526 37.10 -2.25 19.49
C GLY A 526 35.59 -2.28 19.54
N SER A 527 35.01 -1.56 20.51
CA SER A 527 33.56 -1.32 20.56
C SER A 527 33.27 0.04 21.20
N TRP A 528 32.00 0.42 21.18
CA TRP A 528 31.48 1.68 21.70
C TRP A 528 30.29 1.40 22.61
N ASP A 529 30.01 2.33 23.50
CA ASP A 529 28.78 2.36 24.27
C ASP A 529 27.85 3.42 23.66
N LEU A 530 26.53 3.24 23.77
CA LEU A 530 25.59 4.34 23.52
C LEU A 530 25.76 5.40 24.62
N LEU A 531 25.54 6.67 24.26
CA LEU A 531 25.50 7.76 25.23
C LEU A 531 24.26 7.62 26.12
N PRO A 532 24.25 8.22 27.33
CA PRO A 532 23.11 8.14 28.25
C PRO A 532 21.78 8.64 27.68
N ASP A 533 21.81 9.49 26.65
CA ASP A 533 20.65 10.01 25.93
C ASP A 533 20.16 9.07 24.81
N GLY A 534 20.77 7.89 24.65
CA GLY A 534 20.46 6.91 23.61
C GLY A 534 21.10 7.20 22.25
N THR A 535 21.83 8.31 22.11
CA THR A 535 22.52 8.63 20.85
C THR A 535 23.82 7.84 20.72
N CYS A 536 24.19 7.55 19.47
CA CYS A 536 25.46 6.89 19.16
C CYS A 536 26.54 7.94 18.89
N CYS A 537 27.75 7.81 19.42
CA CYS A 537 28.27 6.82 20.38
C CYS A 537 29.39 7.45 21.22
N SER A 538 29.77 6.81 22.34
CA SER A 538 30.99 7.15 23.08
C SER A 538 32.24 7.11 22.17
N PRO A 539 33.40 7.64 22.57
CA PRO A 539 34.66 7.30 21.89
C PRO A 539 34.91 5.79 21.87
N LYS A 540 35.60 5.31 20.83
CA LYS A 540 35.93 3.87 20.68
C LYS A 540 36.85 3.44 21.80
N LYS A 541 36.50 2.33 22.46
CA LYS A 541 37.33 1.69 23.47
C LYS A 541 37.85 0.36 22.95
N TRP A 542 39.03 -0.03 23.42
CA TRP A 542 39.74 -1.20 22.92
C TRP A 542 39.99 -2.21 24.05
N LEU A 543 39.59 -3.45 23.83
CA LEU A 543 40.17 -4.58 24.50
C LEU A 543 41.48 -4.93 23.79
N THR A 544 42.58 -4.91 24.53
CA THR A 544 43.94 -5.12 24.00
C THR A 544 44.52 -6.41 24.57
N LEU A 545 44.96 -7.30 23.69
CA LEU A 545 45.61 -8.56 24.01
C LEU A 545 47.04 -8.50 23.50
N GLU A 546 48.03 -8.57 24.40
CA GLU A 546 49.42 -8.71 23.99
C GLU A 546 49.73 -10.19 23.76
N ALA A 547 50.05 -10.57 22.53
CA ALA A 547 50.46 -11.92 22.18
C ALA A 547 51.88 -12.23 22.69
N GLY A 548 52.76 -11.23 22.63
CA GLY A 548 54.17 -11.30 23.02
C GLY A 548 55.06 -10.43 22.13
N GLN A 549 56.37 -10.57 22.28
CA GLN A 549 57.35 -9.80 21.50
C GLN A 549 57.55 -10.40 20.11
N PHE A 550 57.54 -9.59 19.06
CA PHE A 550 57.82 -9.99 17.68
C PHE A 550 58.92 -9.11 17.09
N THR A 551 59.78 -9.72 16.27
CA THR A 551 60.87 -9.00 15.58
C THR A 551 60.67 -9.05 14.07
N ILE A 552 60.52 -7.89 13.45
CA ILE A 552 60.47 -7.75 12.00
C ILE A 552 61.91 -7.83 11.47
N GLU A 553 62.20 -8.86 10.70
CA GLU A 553 63.53 -9.08 10.15
C GLU A 553 63.76 -8.16 8.94
N ALA A 554 65.00 -7.70 8.79
CA ALA A 554 65.49 -7.00 7.60
C ALA A 554 65.65 -7.95 6.39
N LYS A 555 64.70 -8.86 6.16
CA LYS A 555 64.70 -9.79 5.02
C LYS A 555 63.80 -9.24 3.91
N GLY A 556 64.33 -9.19 2.68
CA GLY A 556 63.65 -8.60 1.52
C GLY A 556 64.01 -7.13 1.25
N LEU A 557 64.97 -6.55 1.99
CA LEU A 557 65.64 -5.31 1.59
C LEU A 557 66.59 -5.59 0.42
N PRO A 558 66.84 -4.63 -0.49
CA PRO A 558 67.91 -4.77 -1.49
C PRO A 558 69.22 -5.16 -0.80
N ASP A 559 70.00 -6.03 -1.45
CA ASP A 559 71.34 -6.43 -0.98
C ASP A 559 72.18 -5.20 -0.60
N ASP A 560 73.11 -5.31 0.36
CA ASP A 560 73.90 -4.15 0.82
C ASP A 560 74.64 -3.46 -0.34
N ASP A 561 74.96 -4.23 -1.39
CA ASP A 561 75.54 -3.76 -2.64
C ASP A 561 74.66 -2.77 -3.42
N TYR A 562 73.34 -2.79 -3.23
CA TYR A 562 72.40 -1.82 -3.83
C TYR A 562 72.68 -0.39 -3.33
N TRP A 563 73.12 -0.23 -2.08
CA TRP A 563 73.44 1.07 -1.50
C TRP A 563 74.89 1.50 -1.76
N ASN A 564 75.77 0.55 -2.08
CA ASN A 564 77.17 0.83 -2.40
C ASN A 564 77.39 1.17 -3.89
N ASN A 565 76.48 0.76 -4.79
CA ASN A 565 76.57 1.10 -6.21
C ASN A 565 75.93 2.44 -6.54
N ASN A 566 76.71 3.51 -6.36
CA ASN A 566 76.43 4.81 -6.96
C ASN A 566 76.60 4.72 -8.51
N ARG A 567 75.49 4.43 -9.21
CA ARG A 567 75.26 4.45 -10.68
C ARG A 567 75.47 3.12 -11.45
N PRO A 568 74.39 2.52 -12.00
CA PRO A 568 74.50 1.48 -13.04
C PRO A 568 74.89 2.02 -14.43
N ASP A 569 74.92 3.35 -14.63
CA ASP A 569 74.93 3.94 -15.98
C ASP A 569 76.27 4.60 -16.37
N ALA A 570 77.30 4.51 -15.52
CA ALA A 570 78.54 5.26 -15.73
C ALA A 570 79.60 4.57 -16.62
N ASN A 571 79.28 3.45 -17.27
CA ASN A 571 80.28 2.72 -18.08
C ASN A 571 79.74 2.04 -19.35
N THR A 572 78.83 2.69 -20.08
CA THR A 572 78.63 2.39 -21.50
C THR A 572 78.90 3.64 -22.32
N ASN A 573 80.01 3.65 -23.06
CA ASN A 573 80.24 4.58 -24.16
C ASN A 573 79.14 4.38 -25.22
N GLN A 574 78.17 5.32 -25.27
CA GLN A 574 77.35 5.61 -26.45
C GLN A 574 77.06 7.10 -26.52
#